data_AF-A0A7J8KBC0-F1
#
_entry.id   AF-A0A7J8KBC0-F1
#
_cell.length_a   1.000
_cell.length_b   1.000
_cell.length_c   1.000
_cell.angle_alpha   90.00
_cell.angle_beta   90.00
_cell.angle_gamma   90.00
#
_symmetry.space_group_name_H-M   'P 1'
#
loop_
_entity.id
_entity.type
_entity.pdbx_description
1 polymer ?
#
loop_
_entity_poly.entity_id
_entity_poly.type
_entity_poly.pdbx_seq_one_letter_code
_entity_poly.pdbx_strand_id
1 'polypeptide(L)'
;MASKNEELGGSSWKCLFPSSADGDHSYSQKSQPKSNPGRKLMAPLQSMDLEVQQREQDSQDVVCGICMDKVWDKPEAQRIFGILPNCTHAHCLGCLRTWRKSRQEFPLDVIKACPQCRVHSSYIIPHKFWVSKGAEKEQLIRNFKAWTSQIRCRFFMRRNGRCPFKSDCIYLHQLPDKAPASDPPCPESMQLASGSEVVTAGMWSRGGC
;
A
#
# COMPACT_ATOMS: atom_id res chain seq x y z
N MET A 1 52.71 47.40 -31.01
CA MET A 1 52.99 47.08 -29.60
C MET A 1 52.95 45.56 -29.50
N ALA A 2 54.13 44.91 -29.53
CA ALA A 2 54.83 44.41 -28.33
C ALA A 2 53.97 43.34 -27.61
N SER A 3 54.40 42.12 -27.29
CA SER A 3 55.68 41.40 -27.35
C SER A 3 55.39 39.96 -26.88
N LYS A 4 56.23 38.98 -27.31
CA LYS A 4 56.74 37.79 -26.56
C LYS A 4 55.73 36.76 -25.97
N ASN A 5 56.01 35.45 -25.83
CA ASN A 5 57.12 34.54 -26.14
C ASN A 5 56.70 33.07 -25.83
N GLU A 6 57.45 32.12 -26.41
CA GLU A 6 57.96 30.83 -25.87
C GLU A 6 56.98 29.67 -25.51
N GLU A 7 57.05 28.50 -26.18
CA GLU A 7 57.99 27.33 -26.01
C GLU A 7 57.58 26.48 -24.78
N LEU A 8 57.55 25.14 -24.70
CA LEU A 8 58.11 23.98 -25.40
C LEU A 8 57.50 22.68 -24.82
N GLY A 9 57.57 21.58 -25.57
CA GLY A 9 57.85 20.21 -25.08
C GLY A 9 56.76 19.50 -24.26
N GLY A 10 56.40 18.23 -24.49
CA GLY A 10 57.18 17.13 -25.03
C GLY A 10 57.15 15.98 -24.01
N SER A 11 56.66 14.82 -24.47
CA SER A 11 56.99 13.46 -23.99
C SER A 11 56.45 13.07 -22.59
N SER A 12 55.55 12.08 -22.48
CA SER A 12 55.82 10.64 -22.66
C SER A 12 57.04 10.20 -21.84
N TRP A 13 56.84 9.20 -20.95
CA TRP A 13 57.72 8.05 -20.63
C TRP A 13 57.26 7.45 -19.29
N LYS A 14 56.67 6.25 -19.33
CA LYS A 14 57.26 4.98 -18.84
C LYS A 14 57.71 5.02 -17.37
N CYS A 15 56.90 4.41 -16.50
CA CYS A 15 57.33 3.97 -15.17
C CYS A 15 58.13 2.66 -15.33
N LEU A 16 59.38 2.68 -14.88
CA LEU A 16 60.23 1.51 -14.71
C LEU A 16 60.04 0.95 -13.29
N PHE A 17 59.78 -0.35 -13.22
CA PHE A 17 59.99 -1.16 -12.02
C PHE A 17 61.48 -1.40 -11.81
N PRO A 18 61.92 -1.60 -10.55
CA PRO A 18 63.03 -2.48 -10.24
C PRO A 18 62.55 -3.74 -9.50
N SER A 19 63.18 -4.87 -9.82
CA SER A 19 63.08 -6.14 -9.10
C SER A 19 64.50 -6.62 -8.75
N SER A 20 64.54 -7.64 -7.87
CA SER A 20 65.69 -8.41 -7.33
C SER A 20 66.24 -7.89 -5.99
N ALA A 21 66.54 -8.70 -4.96
CA ALA A 21 66.37 -10.14 -4.68
C ALA A 21 66.61 -10.43 -3.17
N ASP A 22 66.04 -11.53 -2.68
CA ASP A 22 66.36 -12.49 -1.60
C ASP A 22 66.87 -12.11 -0.17
N GLY A 23 66.33 -12.83 0.84
CA GLY A 23 67.06 -13.13 2.09
C GLY A 23 66.29 -13.18 3.43
N ASP A 24 65.69 -14.34 3.74
CA ASP A 24 65.54 -15.05 5.03
C ASP A 24 65.00 -14.46 6.38
N HIS A 25 64.07 -15.24 6.95
CA HIS A 25 63.83 -15.63 8.36
C HIS A 25 63.40 -14.61 9.45
N SER A 26 62.12 -14.68 9.87
CA SER A 26 61.68 -15.10 11.22
C SER A 26 60.39 -14.41 11.72
N TYR A 27 59.51 -15.25 12.29
CA TYR A 27 58.53 -14.94 13.35
C TYR A 27 57.31 -14.03 13.05
N SER A 28 56.16 -14.68 12.79
CA SER A 28 54.98 -14.55 13.68
C SER A 28 53.83 -15.42 13.17
N GLN A 29 53.31 -16.26 14.06
CA GLN A 29 52.10 -17.04 13.84
C GLN A 29 50.95 -16.14 13.40
N LYS A 30 50.42 -16.41 12.21
CA LYS A 30 49.19 -15.82 11.71
C LYS A 30 48.02 -16.36 12.53
N SER A 31 47.67 -15.64 13.59
CA SER A 31 46.41 -15.84 14.28
C SER A 31 45.28 -15.39 13.36
N GLN A 32 44.46 -16.37 12.98
CA GLN A 32 43.19 -16.17 12.28
C GLN A 32 42.37 -15.09 13.01
N PRO A 33 41.75 -14.13 12.31
CA PRO A 33 40.82 -13.22 12.97
C PRO A 33 39.62 -14.05 13.43
N LYS A 34 39.56 -14.31 14.73
CA LYS A 34 38.39 -14.92 15.38
C LYS A 34 37.18 -14.03 15.06
N SER A 35 36.36 -14.46 14.12
CA SER A 35 35.13 -13.77 13.76
C SER A 35 34.26 -13.68 15.01
N ASN A 36 34.07 -12.46 15.51
CA ASN A 36 33.32 -12.22 16.74
C ASN A 36 31.84 -12.61 16.50
N PRO A 37 31.26 -13.58 17.24
CA PRO A 37 29.92 -14.11 16.98
C PRO A 37 28.81 -13.05 17.05
N GLY A 38 29.05 -11.96 17.78
CA GLY A 38 28.11 -10.84 17.89
C GLY A 38 27.94 -10.03 16.60
N ARG A 39 28.90 -10.06 15.66
CA ARG A 39 28.83 -9.25 14.44
C ARG A 39 27.81 -9.77 13.42
N LYS A 40 27.47 -11.07 13.49
CA LYS A 40 26.55 -11.74 12.55
C LYS A 40 25.08 -11.43 12.82
N LEU A 41 24.72 -11.12 14.08
CA LEU A 41 23.33 -10.85 14.46
C LEU A 41 22.89 -9.41 14.19
N MET A 42 23.85 -8.46 14.12
CA MET A 42 23.56 -7.04 13.90
C MET A 42 23.42 -6.67 12.41
N ALA A 43 23.93 -7.51 11.51
CA ALA A 43 23.96 -7.23 10.07
C ALA A 43 22.55 -7.07 9.43
N PRO A 44 21.54 -7.89 9.77
CA PRO A 44 20.18 -7.69 9.23
C PRO A 44 19.54 -6.38 9.71
N LEU A 45 19.73 -6.00 10.97
CA LEU A 45 19.21 -4.75 11.52
C LEU A 45 19.88 -3.52 10.88
N GLN A 46 21.21 -3.56 10.73
CA GLN A 46 21.98 -2.51 10.06
C GLN A 46 21.56 -2.33 8.59
N SER A 47 21.25 -3.41 7.88
CA SER A 47 20.77 -3.31 6.49
C SER A 47 19.41 -2.64 6.38
N MET A 48 18.49 -2.89 7.31
CA MET A 48 17.17 -2.27 7.32
C MET A 48 17.24 -0.78 7.67
N ASP A 49 18.09 -0.40 8.62
CA ASP A 49 18.28 1.01 9.00
C ASP A 49 18.83 1.84 7.83
N LEU A 50 19.77 1.28 7.05
CA LEU A 50 20.30 1.94 5.86
C LEU A 50 19.24 2.12 4.76
N GLU A 51 18.40 1.11 4.52
CA GLU A 51 17.29 1.22 3.56
C GLU A 51 16.27 2.29 3.97
N VAL A 52 15.97 2.37 5.27
CA VAL A 52 15.06 3.40 5.80
C VAL A 52 15.66 4.79 5.63
N GLN A 53 16.93 4.98 5.97
CA GLN A 53 17.64 6.26 5.78
C GLN A 53 17.66 6.68 4.31
N GLN A 54 17.88 5.74 3.39
CA GLN A 54 17.84 6.05 1.96
C GLN A 54 16.45 6.54 1.53
N ARG A 55 15.37 5.87 1.95
CA ARG A 55 14.01 6.32 1.65
C ARG A 55 13.68 7.68 2.26
N GLU A 56 14.23 7.99 3.44
CA GLU A 56 14.11 9.32 4.05
C GLU A 56 14.79 10.37 3.18
N GLN A 57 16.04 10.14 2.80
CA GLN A 57 16.82 11.01 1.92
C GLN A 57 16.06 11.28 0.60
N ASP A 58 15.56 10.22 -0.05
CA ASP A 58 14.82 10.30 -1.31
C ASP A 58 13.48 11.06 -1.18
N SER A 59 12.96 11.19 0.03
CA SER A 59 11.68 11.84 0.32
C SER A 59 11.80 13.29 0.77
N GLN A 60 12.98 13.73 1.24
CA GLN A 60 13.18 15.03 1.90
C GLN A 60 12.79 16.21 1.02
N ASP A 61 13.19 16.20 -0.25
CA ASP A 61 13.01 17.34 -1.16
C ASP A 61 11.75 17.24 -2.04
N VAL A 62 10.89 16.25 -1.80
CA VAL A 62 9.72 16.03 -2.64
C VAL A 62 8.62 17.04 -2.33
N VAL A 63 8.29 17.85 -3.34
CA VAL A 63 7.30 18.92 -3.27
C VAL A 63 5.91 18.44 -3.71
N CYS A 64 4.89 18.83 -2.96
CA CYS A 64 3.49 18.59 -3.32
C CYS A 64 3.06 19.48 -4.49
N GLY A 65 2.64 18.89 -5.61
CA GLY A 65 2.17 19.63 -6.79
C GLY A 65 0.83 20.36 -6.65
N ILE A 66 0.23 20.40 -5.46
CA ILE A 66 -0.99 21.18 -5.17
C ILE A 66 -0.66 22.39 -4.29
N CYS A 67 -0.06 22.16 -3.11
CA CYS A 67 0.25 23.24 -2.16
C CYS A 67 1.66 23.82 -2.31
N MET A 68 2.51 23.23 -3.16
CA MET A 68 3.89 23.65 -3.42
C MET A 68 4.85 23.59 -2.20
N ASP A 69 4.41 22.98 -1.10
CA ASP A 69 5.28 22.71 0.06
C ASP A 69 6.03 21.37 -0.10
N LYS A 70 7.24 21.28 0.47
CA LYS A 70 7.87 19.98 0.73
C LYS A 70 7.01 19.17 1.68
N VAL A 71 6.71 17.92 1.33
CA VAL A 71 5.88 17.05 2.16
C VAL A 71 6.62 16.67 3.45
N TRP A 72 7.94 16.50 3.37
CA TRP A 72 8.80 16.15 4.50
C TRP A 72 8.83 17.24 5.59
N ASP A 73 8.73 18.50 5.22
CA ASP A 73 8.76 19.61 6.18
C ASP A 73 7.46 19.75 7.00
N LYS A 74 6.41 19.02 6.62
CA LYS A 74 5.15 19.03 7.35
C LYS A 74 5.29 18.32 8.72
N PRO A 75 4.44 18.67 9.71
CA PRO A 75 4.36 17.94 10.97
C PRO A 75 4.19 16.44 10.72
N GLU A 76 4.74 15.59 11.58
CA GLU A 76 4.77 14.13 11.36
C GLU A 76 3.39 13.54 11.07
N ALA A 77 2.35 14.00 11.75
CA ALA A 77 0.96 13.57 11.53
C ALA A 77 0.41 13.90 10.12
N GLN A 78 1.02 14.87 9.42
CA GLN A 78 0.65 15.33 8.07
C GLN A 78 1.72 14.98 7.02
N ARG A 79 2.89 14.50 7.45
CA ARG A 79 4.02 14.05 6.61
C ARG A 79 3.72 12.70 5.98
N ILE A 80 2.67 12.66 5.16
CA ILE A 80 2.23 11.46 4.47
C ILE A 80 2.02 11.83 3.00
N PHE A 81 2.66 11.07 2.13
CA PHE A 81 2.45 11.17 0.69
C PHE A 81 1.14 10.48 0.32
N GLY A 82 0.41 11.07 -0.62
CA GLY A 82 -0.69 10.40 -1.29
C GLY A 82 -0.21 9.87 -2.63
N ILE A 83 0.07 8.58 -2.70
CA ILE A 83 0.54 7.94 -3.93
C ILE A 83 -0.67 7.58 -4.80
N LEU A 84 -0.62 8.02 -6.06
CA LEU A 84 -1.58 7.61 -7.08
C LEU A 84 -1.00 6.42 -7.88
N PRO A 85 -1.74 5.31 -8.03
CA PRO A 85 -1.26 4.12 -8.74
C PRO A 85 -0.85 4.38 -10.20
N ASN A 86 -1.56 5.27 -10.90
CA ASN A 86 -1.49 5.38 -12.35
C ASN A 86 -0.64 6.56 -12.85
N CYS A 87 0.02 7.33 -11.98
CA CYS A 87 0.90 8.45 -12.37
C CYS A 87 1.99 8.72 -11.33
N THR A 88 3.05 9.43 -11.69
CA THR A 88 4.22 9.68 -10.83
C THR A 88 4.20 11.05 -10.13
N HIS A 89 3.08 11.77 -10.15
CA HIS A 89 2.97 13.10 -9.55
C HIS A 89 2.90 13.04 -8.02
N ALA A 90 3.67 13.90 -7.37
CA ALA A 90 3.78 13.96 -5.92
C ALA A 90 2.76 14.91 -5.31
N HIS A 91 2.02 14.41 -4.31
CA HIS A 91 1.07 15.21 -3.54
C HIS A 91 1.11 14.77 -2.08
N CYS A 92 0.94 15.70 -1.15
CA CYS A 92 0.67 15.32 0.23
C CYS A 92 -0.75 14.70 0.32
N LEU A 93 -0.93 13.78 1.27
CA LEU A 93 -2.19 13.08 1.48
C LEU A 93 -3.33 14.04 1.80
N GLY A 94 -3.05 15.11 2.54
CA GLY A 94 -4.03 16.16 2.88
C GLY A 94 -4.64 16.79 1.63
N CYS A 95 -3.82 17.27 0.70
CA CYS A 95 -4.29 17.91 -0.52
C CYS A 95 -5.07 16.94 -1.41
N LEU A 96 -4.63 15.69 -1.59
CA LEU A 96 -5.40 14.72 -2.38
C LEU A 96 -6.73 14.33 -1.72
N ARG A 97 -6.80 14.30 -0.38
CA ARG A 97 -8.07 14.10 0.33
C ARG A 97 -9.03 15.26 0.09
N THR A 98 -8.54 16.51 0.12
CA THR A 98 -9.34 17.69 -0.20
C THR A 98 -9.82 17.67 -1.65
N TRP A 99 -8.93 17.37 -2.60
CA TRP A 99 -9.28 17.21 -4.02
C TRP A 99 -10.38 16.17 -4.27
N ARG A 100 -10.36 15.04 -3.56
CA ARG A 100 -11.39 14.00 -3.70
C ARG A 100 -12.70 14.30 -2.97
N LYS A 101 -12.73 15.31 -2.10
CA LYS A 101 -13.92 15.76 -1.37
C LYS A 101 -14.73 16.80 -2.15
N SER A 102 -14.13 17.51 -3.11
CA SER A 102 -14.78 18.56 -3.91
C SER A 102 -15.74 18.01 -4.97
N ARG A 103 -16.68 17.15 -4.56
CA ARG A 103 -17.60 16.43 -5.44
C ARG A 103 -18.73 17.29 -5.95
N GLN A 104 -19.02 18.39 -5.25
CA GLN A 104 -20.06 19.34 -5.63
C GLN A 104 -19.56 20.27 -6.73
N GLU A 105 -18.26 20.56 -6.76
CA GLU A 105 -17.66 21.49 -7.71
C GLU A 105 -17.28 20.83 -9.04
N PHE A 106 -17.02 19.51 -9.03
CA PHE A 106 -16.48 18.82 -10.20
C PHE A 106 -17.06 17.41 -10.44
N PRO A 107 -17.15 16.97 -11.71
CA PRO A 107 -17.47 15.60 -12.10
C PRO A 107 -16.54 14.52 -11.47
N LEU A 108 -17.06 13.29 -11.36
CA LEU A 108 -16.36 12.17 -10.70
C LEU A 108 -15.03 11.78 -11.36
N ASP A 109 -14.97 11.82 -12.68
CA ASP A 109 -13.79 11.54 -13.49
C ASP A 109 -12.67 12.56 -13.21
N VAL A 110 -13.03 13.83 -13.01
CA VAL A 110 -12.10 14.91 -12.64
C VAL A 110 -11.55 14.71 -11.24
N ILE A 111 -12.40 14.53 -10.23
CA ILE A 111 -11.94 14.37 -8.84
C ILE A 111 -11.20 13.04 -8.61
N LYS A 112 -11.48 12.01 -9.41
CA LYS A 112 -10.77 10.73 -9.37
C LYS A 112 -9.51 10.76 -10.24
N ALA A 113 -9.20 11.86 -10.91
CA ALA A 113 -7.97 12.02 -11.66
C ALA A 113 -6.87 12.70 -10.84
N CYS A 114 -5.63 12.52 -11.27
CA CYS A 114 -4.50 13.30 -10.78
C CYS A 114 -4.71 14.80 -11.09
N PRO A 115 -4.55 15.71 -10.11
CA PRO A 115 -4.67 17.15 -10.34
C PRO A 115 -3.72 17.71 -11.40
N GLN A 116 -2.52 17.13 -11.55
CA GLN A 116 -1.52 17.57 -12.53
C GLN A 116 -1.76 16.99 -13.92
N CYS A 117 -1.84 15.67 -14.07
CA CYS A 117 -1.85 15.03 -15.39
C CYS A 117 -3.19 14.43 -15.81
N ARG A 118 -4.23 14.57 -14.99
CA ARG A 118 -5.60 14.08 -15.26
C ARG A 118 -5.73 12.57 -15.53
N VAL A 119 -4.67 11.79 -15.29
CA VAL A 119 -4.76 10.32 -15.34
C VAL A 119 -5.68 9.85 -14.21
N HIS A 120 -6.71 9.07 -14.57
CA HIS A 120 -7.67 8.53 -13.62
C HIS A 120 -7.02 7.56 -12.63
N SER A 121 -7.40 7.65 -11.37
CA SER A 121 -6.92 6.81 -10.27
C SER A 121 -8.05 6.58 -9.25
N SER A 122 -8.52 5.35 -9.13
CA SER A 122 -9.70 5.04 -8.31
C SER A 122 -9.50 5.23 -6.79
N TYR A 123 -8.27 5.14 -6.28
CA TYR A 123 -7.94 5.25 -4.85
C TYR A 123 -6.65 6.03 -4.60
N ILE A 124 -6.32 6.33 -3.35
CA ILE A 124 -5.06 6.94 -2.92
C ILE A 124 -4.40 5.95 -1.97
N ILE A 125 -3.09 5.75 -2.11
CA ILE A 125 -2.30 4.95 -1.16
C ILE A 125 -1.56 5.93 -0.24
N PRO A 126 -1.90 5.99 1.06
CA PRO A 126 -1.11 6.72 2.06
C PRO A 126 0.25 6.04 2.24
N HIS A 127 1.35 6.78 2.18
CA HIS A 127 2.68 6.22 2.43
C HIS A 127 3.62 7.23 3.09
N LYS A 128 4.50 6.77 4.00
CA LYS A 128 5.44 7.63 4.73
C LYS A 128 6.56 8.17 3.84
N PHE A 129 7.07 7.34 2.94
CA PHE A 129 8.15 7.70 2.02
C PHE A 129 7.62 7.94 0.61
N TRP A 130 8.31 8.76 -0.16
CA TRP A 130 7.98 8.99 -1.54
C TRP A 130 8.38 7.80 -2.41
N VAL A 131 7.49 7.42 -3.35
CA VAL A 131 7.75 6.36 -4.33
C VAL A 131 7.25 6.83 -5.70
N SER A 132 8.17 7.07 -6.63
CA SER A 132 7.86 7.67 -7.93
C SER A 132 7.32 6.66 -8.96
N LYS A 133 8.12 5.65 -9.29
CA LYS A 133 7.87 4.65 -10.34
C LYS A 133 8.66 3.35 -10.09
N GLY A 134 8.45 2.34 -10.94
CA GLY A 134 9.23 1.09 -10.92
C GLY A 134 8.72 0.05 -9.92
N ALA A 135 9.55 -0.96 -9.68
CA ALA A 135 9.19 -2.16 -8.91
C ALA A 135 8.72 -1.86 -7.48
N GLU A 136 9.32 -0.86 -6.82
CA GLU A 136 8.90 -0.45 -5.46
C GLU A 136 7.45 0.04 -5.45
N LYS A 137 7.05 0.85 -6.44
CA LYS A 137 5.68 1.33 -6.57
C LYS A 137 4.70 0.21 -6.86
N GLU A 138 5.07 -0.67 -7.77
CA GLU A 138 4.26 -1.83 -8.13
C GLU A 138 4.05 -2.74 -6.91
N GLN A 139 5.10 -2.98 -6.12
CA GLN A 139 5.01 -3.72 -4.87
C GLN A 139 4.10 -3.03 -3.86
N LEU A 140 4.24 -1.71 -3.69
CA LEU A 140 3.37 -0.92 -2.80
C LEU A 140 1.90 -1.04 -3.23
N ILE A 141 1.60 -0.91 -4.52
CA ILE A 141 0.24 -1.07 -5.06
C ILE A 141 -0.29 -2.48 -4.80
N ARG A 142 0.52 -3.52 -5.06
CA ARG A 142 0.13 -4.93 -4.82
C ARG A 142 -0.18 -5.18 -3.35
N ASN A 143 0.72 -4.80 -2.45
CA ASN A 143 0.55 -4.97 -1.01
C ASN A 143 -0.68 -4.23 -0.51
N PHE A 144 -0.88 -2.98 -0.95
CA PHE A 144 -2.04 -2.19 -0.56
C PHE A 144 -3.35 -2.83 -1.02
N LYS A 145 -3.42 -3.32 -2.26
CA LYS A 145 -4.59 -4.06 -2.78
C LYS A 145 -4.84 -5.34 -1.99
N ALA A 146 -3.81 -6.14 -1.74
CA ALA A 146 -3.93 -7.41 -1.00
C ALA A 146 -4.39 -7.21 0.45
N TRP A 147 -3.93 -6.13 1.09
CA TRP A 147 -4.39 -5.77 2.43
C TRP A 147 -5.82 -5.22 2.42
N THR A 148 -6.14 -4.29 1.52
CA THR A 148 -7.50 -3.71 1.42
C THR A 148 -8.54 -4.74 1.01
N SER A 149 -8.19 -5.75 0.21
CA SER A 149 -9.10 -6.83 -0.18
C SER A 149 -9.50 -7.77 0.97
N GLN A 150 -8.88 -7.64 2.14
CA GLN A 150 -9.29 -8.35 3.36
C GLN A 150 -10.27 -7.52 4.21
N ILE A 151 -10.39 -6.22 3.92
CA ILE A 151 -11.24 -5.29 4.68
C ILE A 151 -12.62 -5.25 4.02
N ARG A 152 -13.67 -5.53 4.79
CA ARG A 152 -15.06 -5.47 4.32
C ARG A 152 -15.40 -4.09 3.75
N CYS A 153 -15.93 -4.08 2.52
CA CYS A 153 -16.36 -2.86 1.87
C CYS A 153 -17.57 -2.25 2.56
N ARG A 154 -17.38 -1.09 3.22
CA ARG A 154 -18.45 -0.37 3.92
C ARG A 154 -19.65 -0.04 3.04
N PHE A 155 -19.43 0.31 1.77
CA PHE A 155 -20.52 0.62 0.84
C PHE A 155 -21.32 -0.62 0.46
N PHE A 156 -20.64 -1.73 0.17
CA PHE A 156 -21.26 -3.00 -0.16
C PHE A 156 -22.13 -3.52 0.98
N MET A 157 -21.59 -3.51 2.21
CA MET A 157 -22.30 -3.93 3.41
C MET A 157 -23.52 -3.05 3.70
N ARG A 158 -23.37 -1.72 3.62
CA ARG A 158 -24.45 -0.78 3.99
C ARG A 158 -25.57 -0.71 2.95
N ARG A 159 -25.29 -1.00 1.68
CA ARG A 159 -26.24 -0.82 0.57
C ARG A 159 -26.72 -2.15 -0.02
N ASN A 160 -26.77 -3.20 0.80
CA ASN A 160 -27.30 -4.52 0.45
C ASN A 160 -26.68 -5.08 -0.85
N GLY A 161 -25.35 -5.15 -0.90
CA GLY A 161 -24.61 -5.67 -2.06
C GLY A 161 -24.33 -4.65 -3.18
N ARG A 162 -24.65 -3.36 -2.98
CA ARG A 162 -24.38 -2.31 -3.99
C ARG A 162 -23.20 -1.41 -3.63
N CYS A 163 -22.06 -1.63 -4.28
CA CYS A 163 -20.89 -0.75 -4.18
C CYS A 163 -20.84 0.23 -5.36
N PRO A 164 -20.69 1.56 -5.13
CA PRO A 164 -20.56 2.54 -6.22
C PRO A 164 -19.29 2.35 -7.05
N PHE A 165 -18.30 1.63 -6.52
CA PHE A 165 -17.04 1.33 -7.21
C PHE A 165 -17.09 0.04 -8.04
N LYS A 166 -18.15 -0.78 -7.94
CA LYS A 166 -18.33 -1.99 -8.75
C LYS A 166 -17.05 -2.88 -8.76
N SER A 167 -16.56 -3.27 -9.94
CA SER A 167 -15.34 -4.05 -10.16
C SER A 167 -14.05 -3.30 -9.80
N ASP A 168 -14.08 -1.97 -9.71
CA ASP A 168 -12.92 -1.15 -9.35
C ASP A 168 -12.73 -1.04 -7.83
N CYS A 169 -13.62 -1.65 -7.03
CA CYS A 169 -13.50 -1.63 -5.58
C CYS A 169 -12.32 -2.49 -5.14
N ILE A 170 -11.44 -1.92 -4.33
CA ILE A 170 -10.29 -2.62 -3.75
C ILE A 170 -10.61 -3.30 -2.40
N TYR A 171 -11.84 -3.18 -1.92
CA TYR A 171 -12.30 -3.74 -0.64
C TYR A 171 -13.11 -5.02 -0.85
N LEU A 172 -13.17 -5.86 0.17
CA LEU A 172 -13.89 -7.14 0.12
C LEU A 172 -15.40 -6.94 -0.08
N HIS A 173 -15.93 -7.52 -1.15
CA HIS A 173 -17.37 -7.66 -1.39
C HIS A 173 -17.82 -9.07 -1.02
N GLN A 174 -18.15 -9.29 0.25
CA GLN A 174 -18.71 -10.55 0.73
C GLN A 174 -20.13 -10.29 1.23
N LEU A 175 -21.11 -11.00 0.68
CA LEU A 175 -22.46 -11.02 1.24
C LEU A 175 -22.41 -11.90 2.51
N PRO A 176 -23.18 -11.57 3.57
CA PRO A 176 -23.35 -12.51 4.66
C PRO A 176 -23.87 -13.81 4.07
N ASP A 177 -23.25 -14.92 4.43
CA ASP A 177 -23.74 -16.23 4.02
C ASP A 177 -25.20 -16.30 4.40
N LYS A 178 -26.05 -16.56 3.40
CA LYS A 178 -27.45 -16.87 3.64
C LYS A 178 -27.42 -17.99 4.68
N ALA A 179 -27.99 -17.73 5.86
CA ALA A 179 -28.15 -18.78 6.88
C ALA A 179 -28.66 -20.03 6.14
N PRO A 180 -28.07 -21.21 6.35
CA PRO A 180 -28.50 -22.42 5.67
C PRO A 180 -30.02 -22.47 5.83
N ALA A 181 -30.72 -22.48 4.70
CA ALA A 181 -32.16 -22.65 4.72
C ALA A 181 -32.39 -23.94 5.50
N SER A 182 -33.04 -23.81 6.65
CA SER A 182 -33.48 -24.95 7.43
C SER A 182 -34.44 -25.75 6.57
N ASP A 183 -33.96 -26.81 5.93
CA ASP A 183 -34.79 -27.90 5.40
C ASP A 183 -35.04 -28.91 6.54
N PRO A 184 -36.13 -29.69 6.56
CA PRO A 184 -37.52 -29.50 6.10
C PRO A 184 -38.51 -29.55 7.33
N PRO A 185 -39.85 -29.54 7.15
CA PRO A 185 -40.79 -29.65 8.28
C PRO A 185 -40.63 -30.98 9.00
N CYS A 186 -40.56 -30.95 10.33
CA CYS A 186 -40.53 -32.13 11.18
C CYS A 186 -41.78 -33.01 10.92
N PRO A 187 -41.64 -34.33 10.74
CA PRO A 187 -42.79 -35.20 10.53
C PRO A 187 -43.60 -35.35 11.82
N GLU A 188 -44.90 -35.16 11.64
CA GLU A 188 -46.01 -35.43 12.55
C GLU A 188 -45.78 -36.70 13.39
N SER A 189 -45.87 -36.56 14.71
CA SER A 189 -45.87 -37.68 15.66
C SER A 189 -47.04 -37.51 16.65
N MET A 190 -48.13 -38.24 16.37
CA MET A 190 -48.96 -39.01 17.32
C MET A 190 -48.58 -38.89 18.83
N GLN A 191 -49.46 -38.70 19.82
CA GLN A 191 -50.79 -39.29 20.10
C GLN A 191 -51.38 -38.71 21.43
N LEU A 192 -52.73 -38.64 21.52
CA LEU A 192 -53.67 -39.06 22.62
C LEU A 192 -53.41 -38.61 24.09
N ALA A 193 -54.37 -38.28 24.97
CA ALA A 193 -55.83 -38.40 25.03
C ALA A 193 -56.42 -37.61 26.23
N SER A 194 -57.76 -37.60 26.34
CA SER A 194 -58.61 -37.40 27.53
C SER A 194 -58.96 -35.94 27.88
N GLY A 195 -60.20 -35.49 28.03
CA GLY A 195 -61.52 -36.11 28.09
C GLY A 195 -62.45 -35.18 28.89
N SER A 196 -63.60 -34.78 28.35
CA SER A 196 -64.92 -34.87 29.00
C SER A 196 -65.98 -34.05 28.26
N GLU A 197 -67.21 -34.53 28.43
CA GLU A 197 -68.42 -34.30 27.67
C GLU A 197 -69.10 -32.96 28.02
N VAL A 198 -69.96 -32.43 27.13
CA VAL A 198 -71.41 -32.30 27.38
C VAL A 198 -72.16 -31.78 26.14
N VAL A 199 -73.37 -32.32 26.02
CA VAL A 199 -74.42 -32.17 25.02
C VAL A 199 -74.96 -30.74 24.88
N THR A 200 -75.23 -30.28 23.65
CA THR A 200 -76.58 -29.86 23.20
C THR A 200 -76.61 -29.41 21.73
N ALA A 201 -77.76 -29.67 21.12
CA ALA A 201 -78.11 -29.58 19.71
C ALA A 201 -78.22 -28.15 19.16
N GLY A 202 -78.23 -28.01 17.83
CA GLY A 202 -78.91 -26.87 17.20
C GLY A 202 -78.43 -26.40 15.82
N MET A 203 -78.99 -27.02 14.77
CA MET A 203 -79.50 -26.39 13.54
C MET A 203 -78.59 -25.74 12.47
N TRP A 204 -79.05 -26.01 11.25
CA TRP A 204 -78.57 -25.67 9.91
C TRP A 204 -78.50 -24.17 9.58
N SER A 205 -77.56 -23.77 8.69
CA SER A 205 -77.92 -23.48 7.28
C SER A 205 -76.73 -23.02 6.43
N ARG A 206 -76.72 -23.53 5.20
CA ARG A 206 -75.96 -23.04 4.05
C ARG A 206 -76.63 -21.78 3.49
N GLY A 207 -75.80 -20.84 3.04
CA GLY A 207 -75.88 -20.31 1.67
C GLY A 207 -76.89 -19.19 1.36
N GLY A 208 -76.34 -18.05 0.95
CA GLY A 208 -76.62 -17.45 -0.37
C GLY A 208 -77.85 -16.56 -0.51
N CYS A 209 -77.62 -15.24 -0.56
CA CYS A 209 -77.69 -14.40 -1.77
C CYS A 209 -76.98 -13.07 -1.48
#